data_AF-H1LWZ8-F1
#
_entry.id   AF-H1LWZ8-F1
#
_cell.length_a   1.000
_cell.length_b   1.000
_cell.length_c   1.000
_cell.angle_alpha   90.00
_cell.angle_beta   90.00
_cell.angle_gamma   90.00
#
_symmetry.space_group_name_H-M   'P 1'
#
loop_
_entity.id
_entity.type
_entity.pdbx_description
1 polymer ?
#
loop_
_entity_poly.entity_id
_entity_poly.type
_entity_poly.pdbx_seq_one_letter_code
_entity_poly.pdbx_strand_id
1 'polypeptide(L)' 'MAGSFGNGEISDADLAAGLQGAIVKEDSKDSKVWEEYLENIMKKRGKEWIGLYNECRMLNG' A
#
# COMPACT_ATOMS: atom_id res chain seq x y z
N MET A 1 13.24 14.37 4.63
CA MET A 1 11.96 14.94 5.12
C MET A 1 11.36 13.92 6.06
N ALA A 2 11.40 14.16 7.37
CA ALA A 2 10.65 13.35 8.31
C ALA A 2 9.21 13.87 8.26
N GLY A 3 8.38 13.28 7.40
CA GLY A 3 6.95 13.55 7.38
C GLY A 3 6.37 13.03 8.69
N SER A 4 6.25 13.90 9.68
CA SER A 4 5.51 13.58 10.88
C SER A 4 4.04 13.45 10.48
N PHE A 5 3.53 12.22 10.49
CA PHE A 5 2.12 11.93 10.31
C PHE A 5 1.32 12.69 11.38
N GLY A 6 0.25 13.37 10.96
CA GLY A 6 -0.37 14.54 11.60
C GLY A 6 -0.99 14.36 13.00
N ASN A 7 -0.68 13.29 13.71
CA ASN A 7 -1.08 13.02 15.10
C ASN A 7 -0.08 12.15 15.88
N GLY A 8 1.06 11.77 15.28
CA GLY A 8 2.07 10.90 15.90
C GLY A 8 1.82 9.40 15.75
N GLU A 9 0.75 8.98 15.07
CA GLU A 9 0.47 7.58 14.75
C GLU A 9 0.65 7.32 13.26
N ILE A 10 1.04 6.10 12.90
CA ILE A 10 1.16 5.67 11.51
C ILE A 10 -0.15 5.02 11.10
N SER A 11 -0.81 5.59 10.09
CA SER A 11 -2.04 5.02 9.52
C SER A 11 -1.76 4.04 8.38
N ASP A 12 -2.78 3.28 7.98
CA ASP A 12 -2.71 2.41 6.80
C ASP A 12 -2.40 3.18 5.52
N ALA A 13 -2.91 4.42 5.40
CA ALA A 13 -2.65 5.29 4.26
C ALA A 13 -1.16 5.71 4.20
N ASP A 14 -0.56 5.98 5.36
CA ASP A 14 0.85 6.35 5.49
C ASP A 14 1.77 5.19 5.07
N LEU A 15 1.42 3.98 5.51
CA LEU A 15 2.12 2.76 5.10
C LEU A 15 1.92 2.49 3.60
N ALA A 16 0.70 2.61 3.09
CA ALA A 16 0.40 2.39 1.68
C ALA A 16 1.18 3.34 0.77
N ALA A 17 1.26 4.63 1.11
CA ALA A 17 2.05 5.61 0.36
C ALA A 17 3.54 5.27 0.35
N GLY A 18 4.09 4.83 1.50
CA GLY A 18 5.47 4.38 1.61
C GLY A 18 5.76 3.12 0.78
N LEU A 19 4.86 2.15 0.84
CA LEU A 19 4.96 0.90 0.06
C LEU A 19 4.84 1.17 -1.45
N GLN A 20 3.89 2.00 -1.87
CA GLN A 20 3.69 2.35 -3.28
C GLN A 20 4.96 2.96 -3.87
N GLY A 21 5.52 4.00 -3.24
CA GLY A 21 6.73 4.66 -3.75
C GLY A 21 8.01 3.81 -3.64
N ALA A 22 8.03 2.79 -2.77
CA ALA A 22 9.16 1.88 -2.62
C ALA A 22 9.14 0.73 -3.65
N ILE A 23 7.94 0.21 -3.94
CA ILE A 23 7.71 -0.99 -4.76
C ILE A 23 7.48 -0.60 -6.24
N VAL A 24 6.66 0.42 -6.50
CA VAL A 24 6.30 0.87 -7.84
C VAL A 24 7.22 2.01 -8.25
N LYS A 25 8.15 1.73 -9.18
CA LYS A 25 9.11 2.72 -9.68
C LYS A 25 8.93 2.98 -11.17
N GLU A 26 8.63 1.94 -11.94
CA GLU A 26 8.24 2.03 -13.35
C GLU A 26 6.75 1.67 -13.50
N ASP A 27 5.93 2.68 -13.82
CA ASP A 27 4.47 2.69 -13.61
C ASP A 27 3.67 1.53 -14.21
N SER A 28 4.17 0.84 -15.25
CA SER A 28 3.35 -0.14 -15.97
C SER A 28 3.58 -1.60 -15.57
N LYS A 29 4.82 -2.00 -15.28
CA LYS A 29 5.13 -3.39 -14.88
C LYS A 29 5.00 -3.57 -13.39
N ASP A 30 5.55 -2.64 -12.61
CA ASP A 30 5.59 -2.75 -11.16
C ASP A 30 4.18 -2.66 -10.56
N SER A 31 3.35 -1.75 -11.08
CA SER A 31 1.95 -1.60 -10.64
C SER A 31 1.14 -2.87 -10.85
N LYS A 32 1.40 -3.60 -11.94
CA LYS A 32 0.68 -4.85 -12.23
C LYS A 32 1.12 -6.00 -11.33
N VAL A 33 2.42 -6.14 -11.09
CA VAL A 33 2.96 -7.12 -10.14
C VAL A 33 2.47 -6.82 -8.72
N TRP A 34 2.43 -5.53 -8.36
CA TRP A 34 1.93 -5.10 -7.08
C TRP A 34 0.43 -5.39 -6.90
N GLU A 35 -0.39 -5.12 -7.92
CA GLU A 35 -1.81 -5.48 -7.93
C GLU A 35 -2.02 -7.00 -7.72
N GLU A 36 -1.25 -7.84 -8.41
CA GLU A 36 -1.33 -9.29 -8.24
C GLU A 36 -1.00 -9.73 -6.81
N TYR A 37 -0.01 -9.11 -6.17
CA TYR A 37 0.33 -9.38 -4.77
C TYR A 37 -0.81 -8.94 -3.83
N LEU A 38 -1.38 -7.75 -4.04
CA LEU A 38 -2.48 -7.25 -3.24
C LEU A 38 -3.68 -8.21 -3.27
N GLU A 39 -4.09 -8.64 -4.47
CA GLU A 39 -5.26 -9.52 -4.65
C GLU A 39 -5.02 -10.95 -4.17
N ASN A 40 -3.83 -11.50 -4.43
CA ASN A 40 -3.60 -12.93 -4.21
C ASN A 40 -2.98 -13.26 -2.85
N ILE A 41 -2.26 -12.31 -2.25
CA ILE A 41 -1.54 -12.51 -0.99
C ILE A 41 -2.15 -11.64 0.11
N MET A 42 -2.10 -10.31 -0.05
CA MET A 42 -2.44 -9.40 1.05
C MET A 42 -3.91 -9.53 1.47
N LYS A 43 -4.83 -9.55 0.50
CA LYS A 43 -6.28 -9.73 0.73
C LYS A 43 -6.64 -11.00 1.50
N LYS A 44 -5.85 -12.07 1.35
CA LYS A 44 -6.10 -13.37 2.00
C LYS A 44 -5.56 -13.45 3.43
N ARG A 45 -4.80 -12.46 3.91
CA ARG A 45 -4.23 -12.44 5.26
C ARG A 45 -5.25 -12.12 6.37
N GLY A 46 -6.49 -11.77 6.01
CA GLY A 46 -7.59 -11.61 6.95
C GLY A 46 -7.80 -10.16 7.41
N LYS A 47 -8.61 -10.00 8.47
CA LYS A 47 -9.21 -8.71 8.85
C LYS A 47 -8.20 -7.63 9.22
N GLU A 48 -7.07 -7.99 9.81
CA GLU A 48 -6.03 -7.04 10.22
C GLU A 48 -5.34 -6.37 9.03
N TRP A 49 -5.38 -6.99 7.85
CA TRP A 49 -4.72 -6.48 6.64
C TRP A 49 -5.67 -5.75 5.70
N ILE A 50 -6.99 -5.77 5.97
CA ILE A 50 -7.96 -5.28 4.99
C ILE A 50 -7.92 -3.76 4.84
N GLY A 51 -7.59 -3.02 5.90
CA GLY A 51 -7.41 -1.58 5.86
C GLY A 51 -6.24 -1.20 4.96
N LEU A 52 -5.04 -1.71 5.28
CA LEU A 52 -3.85 -1.52 4.46
C LEU A 52 -4.02 -1.98 3.00
N TYR A 53 -4.68 -3.12 2.77
CA TYR A 53 -4.99 -3.59 1.41
C TYR A 53 -5.82 -2.57 0.64
N ASN A 54 -6.88 -2.02 1.24
CA ASN A 54 -7.74 -1.05 0.57
C ASN A 54 -6.97 0.22 0.19
N GLU A 55 -6.13 0.74 1.09
CA GLU A 55 -5.30 1.92 0.82
C GLU A 55 -4.27 1.65 -0.29
N CYS A 56 -3.59 0.50 -0.27
CA CYS A 56 -2.66 0.12 -1.34
C CYS A 56 -3.37 -0.03 -2.69
N ARG A 57 -4.58 -0.61 -2.72
CA ARG A 57 -5.37 -0.78 -3.95
C ARG A 57 -5.89 0.55 -4.48
N MET A 58 -6.21 1.50 -3.60
CA MET A 58 -6.63 2.85 -3.99
C MET A 58 -5.48 3.64 -4.63
N LEU A 59 -4.26 3.54 -4.08
CA LEU A 59 -3.09 4.27 -4.58
C LEU A 59 -2.49 3.68 -5.86
N ASN A 60 -2.70 2.39 -6.12
CA ASN A 60 -2.22 1.71 -7.33
C ASN A 60 -3.19 1.80 -8.53
N GLY A 61 -4.33 2.49 -8.35
CA GLY A 61 -5.38 2.66 -9.36
C GLY A 61 -5.22 3.88 -10.24
#